data_AF-A0AAV4AR49-F1
#
_entry.id   AF-A0AAV4AR49-F1
#
_cell.length_a   1.000
_cell.length_b   1.000
_cell.length_c   1.000
_cell.angle_alpha   90.00
_cell.angle_beta   90.00
_cell.angle_gamma   90.00
#
_symmetry.space_group_name_H-M   'P 1'
#
loop_
_entity.id
_entity.type
_entity.pdbx_description
1 polymer ?
#
loop_
_entity_poly.entity_id
_entity_poly.type
_entity_poly.pdbx_seq_one_letter_code
_entity_poly.pdbx_strand_id
1 'polypeptide(L)'
;FLPESARWLLQKGKTKEAAKIIQMAAHKNGVPLSENARTLKDIEMEGKGETIWHMFTYRVLLVRSLIVFFNWLVASMVYYGLSLNAEDLSGNIYLNFFLLAVVEMASYFFCLGLLDISGRKFLQCFSMLLGGVACIGTIFPVIYGGENEEWITLLLSLVGKFGASAAFAVIYIYSAELFPTVMRNSGMGLCSLSARIGGILAPYIADLVRYNFDVQLMKRR
;
A
#
# COMPACT_ATOMS: atom_id res chain seq x y z
N PHE A 1 19.27 7.88 -23.91
CA PHE A 1 19.00 9.10 -23.12
C PHE A 1 17.52 9.12 -22.79
N LEU A 2 17.13 9.19 -21.51
CA LEU A 2 15.72 9.35 -21.12
C LEU A 2 15.39 10.85 -21.13
N PRO A 3 14.30 11.29 -21.80
CA PRO A 3 13.87 12.68 -21.74
C PRO A 3 13.26 13.01 -20.38
N GLU A 4 13.43 14.26 -19.94
CA GLU A 4 12.79 14.78 -18.73
C GLU A 4 11.26 14.79 -18.86
N SER A 5 10.54 14.78 -17.73
CA SER A 5 9.07 14.85 -17.75
C SER A 5 8.58 16.13 -18.44
N ALA A 6 7.74 15.97 -19.47
CA ALA A 6 7.12 17.10 -20.18
C ALA A 6 6.38 18.04 -19.20
N ARG A 7 5.79 17.49 -18.13
CA ARG A 7 5.08 18.26 -17.10
C ARG A 7 6.02 19.14 -16.27
N TRP A 8 7.20 18.64 -15.93
CA TRP A 8 8.22 19.41 -15.22
C TRP A 8 8.77 20.55 -16.08
N LEU A 9 9.02 20.28 -17.37
CA LEU A 9 9.47 21.28 -18.33
C LEU A 9 8.45 22.41 -18.48
N LEU A 10 7.16 22.09 -18.50
CA LEU A 10 6.08 23.09 -18.49
C LEU A 10 6.09 23.94 -17.22
N GLN A 11 6.24 23.31 -16.05
CA GLN A 11 6.31 24.03 -14.78
C GLN A 11 7.52 24.97 -14.68
N LYS A 12 8.62 24.65 -15.37
CA LYS A 12 9.82 25.50 -15.50
C LYS A 12 9.71 26.55 -16.62
N GLY A 13 8.57 26.65 -17.30
CA GLY A 13 8.37 27.58 -18.42
C GLY A 13 9.06 27.16 -19.72
N LYS A 14 9.65 25.94 -19.79
CA LYS A 14 10.34 25.39 -20.96
C LYS A 14 9.36 24.73 -21.94
N THR A 15 8.40 25.51 -22.41
CA THR A 15 7.28 25.05 -23.25
C THR A 15 7.72 24.43 -24.59
N LYS A 16 8.78 24.96 -25.21
CA LYS A 16 9.33 24.43 -26.48
C LYS A 16 9.91 23.01 -26.34
N GLU A 17 10.65 22.74 -25.26
CA GLU A 17 11.22 21.42 -24.99
C GLU A 17 10.12 20.42 -24.64
N ALA A 18 9.12 20.82 -23.85
CA ALA A 18 7.96 20.00 -23.54
C ALA A 18 7.16 19.62 -24.79
N ALA A 19 6.90 20.59 -25.69
CA ALA A 19 6.19 20.34 -26.95
C ALA A 19 6.94 19.34 -27.85
N LYS A 20 8.28 19.43 -27.92
CA LYS A 20 9.11 18.49 -28.68
C LYS A 20 8.96 17.05 -28.16
N ILE A 21 8.96 16.86 -26.85
CA ILE A 21 8.80 15.54 -26.22
C ILE A 21 7.39 14.99 -26.48
N ILE A 22 6.35 15.82 -26.35
CA ILE A 22 4.96 15.43 -26.61
C ILE A 22 4.78 15.05 -28.09
N GLN A 23 5.39 15.81 -29.02
CA GLN A 23 5.36 15.48 -30.45
C GLN A 23 6.08 14.16 -30.77
N MET A 24 7.25 13.93 -30.16
CA MET A 24 7.96 12.66 -30.32
C MET A 24 7.14 11.48 -29.78
N ALA A 25 6.48 11.64 -28.63
CA ALA A 25 5.62 10.61 -28.05
C ALA A 25 4.39 10.34 -28.93
N ALA A 26 3.73 11.39 -29.44
CA ALA A 26 2.57 11.27 -30.32
C ALA A 26 2.92 10.59 -31.66
N HIS A 27 4.06 10.96 -32.26
CA HIS A 27 4.56 10.32 -33.48
C HIS A 27 4.87 8.84 -33.26
N LYS A 28 5.42 8.47 -32.09
CA LYS A 28 5.74 7.08 -31.77
C LYS A 28 4.49 6.24 -31.47
N ASN A 29 3.46 6.86 -30.91
CA ASN A 29 2.17 6.22 -30.61
C ASN A 29 1.17 6.28 -31.79
N GLY A 30 1.52 6.93 -32.90
CA GLY A 30 0.66 7.05 -34.09
C GLY A 30 -0.61 7.89 -33.87
N VAL A 31 -0.65 8.74 -32.84
CA VAL A 31 -1.84 9.51 -32.48
C VAL A 31 -1.69 10.95 -32.97
N PRO A 32 -2.67 11.53 -33.70
CA PRO A 32 -2.63 12.93 -34.09
C PRO A 32 -2.65 13.82 -32.84
N LEU A 33 -1.77 14.83 -32.76
CA LEU A 33 -1.82 15.79 -31.66
C LEU A 33 -3.12 16.58 -31.71
N SER A 34 -3.91 16.53 -30.64
CA SER A 34 -5.08 17.38 -30.47
C SER A 34 -4.67 18.87 -30.40
N GLU A 35 -5.55 19.75 -30.87
CA GLU A 35 -5.35 21.21 -30.81
C GLU A 35 -5.16 21.72 -29.37
N ASN A 36 -5.82 21.08 -28.39
CA ASN A 36 -5.65 21.37 -26.97
C ASN A 36 -4.25 20.99 -26.44
N ALA A 37 -3.62 19.94 -26.98
CA ALA A 37 -2.24 19.60 -26.62
C ALA A 37 -1.21 20.59 -27.16
N ARG A 38 -1.55 21.37 -28.21
CA ARG A 38 -0.73 22.49 -28.71
C ARG A 38 -0.81 23.69 -27.78
N THR A 39 -1.97 23.90 -27.17
CA THR A 39 -2.20 24.98 -26.21
C THR A 39 -1.85 24.48 -24.81
N LEU A 40 -0.56 24.35 -24.53
CA LEU A 40 0.01 23.96 -23.23
C LEU A 40 -0.49 24.77 -22.00
N LYS A 41 -1.30 25.81 -22.24
CA LYS A 41 -1.94 26.68 -21.22
C LYS A 41 -2.91 25.93 -20.31
N ASP A 42 -3.62 24.91 -20.80
CA ASP A 42 -4.55 24.17 -19.95
C ASP A 42 -3.80 23.35 -18.88
N ILE A 43 -2.56 22.93 -19.18
CA ILE A 43 -1.68 22.23 -18.24
C ILE A 43 -1.04 23.22 -17.24
N GLU A 44 -0.79 24.47 -17.65
CA GLU A 44 -0.30 25.55 -16.77
C GLU A 44 -1.34 26.00 -15.72
N MET A 45 -2.63 25.85 -16.02
CA MET A 45 -3.72 26.35 -15.15
C MET A 45 -4.08 25.41 -14.00
N GLU A 46 -3.90 24.09 -14.12
CA GLU A 46 -4.24 23.16 -13.03
C GLU A 46 -3.29 23.23 -11.82
N GLY A 47 -2.11 23.84 -11.94
CA GLY A 47 -1.04 23.75 -10.92
C GLY A 47 -0.74 25.02 -10.11
N LYS A 48 -1.32 26.17 -10.46
CA LYS A 48 -1.04 27.44 -9.79
C LYS A 48 -2.07 27.72 -8.69
N GLY A 49 -1.87 27.17 -7.49
CA GLY A 49 -2.49 27.72 -6.28
C GLY A 49 -3.05 26.75 -5.22
N GLU A 50 -3.21 25.46 -5.54
CA GLU A 50 -3.79 24.50 -4.59
C GLU A 50 -2.74 24.05 -3.56
N THR A 51 -2.72 24.71 -2.41
CA THR A 51 -1.79 24.43 -1.30
C THR A 51 -2.26 23.19 -0.52
N ILE A 52 -1.37 22.29 -0.08
CA ILE A 52 -1.69 21.04 0.67
C ILE A 52 -2.76 21.24 1.75
N TRP A 53 -2.80 22.43 2.37
CA TRP A 53 -3.81 22.84 3.33
C TRP A 53 -5.26 22.68 2.86
N HIS A 54 -5.57 22.80 1.56
CA HIS A 54 -6.94 22.57 1.06
C HIS A 54 -7.41 21.12 1.26
N MET A 55 -6.51 20.12 1.37
CA MET A 55 -6.89 18.77 1.78
C MET A 55 -7.56 18.75 3.17
N PHE A 56 -7.12 19.64 4.05
CA PHE A 56 -7.63 19.77 5.41
C PHE A 56 -8.79 20.76 5.54
N THR A 57 -8.98 21.64 4.56
CA THR A 57 -10.06 22.62 4.54
C THR A 57 -11.41 22.00 4.14
N TYR A 58 -11.43 21.12 3.14
CA TYR A 58 -12.68 20.50 2.68
C TYR A 58 -13.04 19.27 3.51
N ARG A 59 -14.16 19.34 4.25
CA ARG A 59 -14.60 18.28 5.18
C ARG A 59 -14.70 16.89 4.54
N VAL A 60 -15.21 16.80 3.31
CA VAL A 60 -15.33 15.51 2.59
C VAL A 60 -13.95 14.94 2.24
N LEU A 61 -13.03 15.79 1.78
CA LEU A 61 -11.68 15.38 1.41
C LEU A 61 -10.86 15.01 2.66
N LEU A 62 -11.02 15.75 3.75
CA LEU A 62 -10.39 15.46 5.04
C LEU A 62 -10.82 14.08 5.56
N VAL A 63 -12.13 13.79 5.62
CA VAL A 63 -12.63 12.49 6.10
C VAL A 63 -12.10 11.35 5.24
N ARG A 64 -12.14 11.50 3.91
CA ARG A 64 -11.59 10.50 2.98
C ARG A 64 -10.08 10.30 3.17
N SER A 65 -9.34 11.38 3.37
CA SER A 65 -7.89 11.35 3.61
C SER A 65 -7.56 10.64 4.92
N LEU A 66 -8.26 10.95 6.02
CA LEU A 66 -8.07 10.30 7.31
C LEU A 66 -8.34 8.79 7.25
N ILE A 67 -9.42 8.38 6.55
CA ILE A 67 -9.73 6.95 6.34
C ILE A 67 -8.59 6.26 5.58
N VAL A 68 -8.04 6.91 4.55
CA VAL A 68 -6.93 6.36 3.79
C VAL A 68 -5.64 6.31 4.61
N PHE A 69 -5.31 7.37 5.36
CA PHE A 69 -4.14 7.38 6.26
C PHE A 69 -4.21 6.26 7.31
N PHE A 70 -5.38 6.04 7.90
CA PHE A 70 -5.59 4.92 8.81
C PHE A 70 -5.41 3.57 8.13
N ASN A 71 -5.98 3.39 6.93
CA ASN A 71 -5.79 2.15 6.17
C ASN A 71 -4.31 1.90 5.82
N TRP A 72 -3.57 2.93 5.43
CA TRP A 72 -2.12 2.84 5.17
C TRP A 72 -1.33 2.42 6.41
N LEU A 73 -1.67 3.00 7.56
CA LEU A 73 -1.06 2.65 8.84
C LEU A 73 -1.31 1.18 9.17
N VAL A 74 -2.57 0.73 9.12
CA VAL A 74 -2.95 -0.66 9.45
C VAL A 74 -2.35 -1.64 8.47
N ALA A 75 -2.43 -1.39 7.16
CA ALA A 75 -1.88 -2.28 6.15
C ALA A 75 -0.36 -2.44 6.30
N SER A 76 0.36 -1.34 6.55
CA SER A 76 1.80 -1.37 6.80
C SER A 76 2.14 -2.13 8.08
N MET A 77 1.40 -1.87 9.17
CA MET A 77 1.60 -2.53 10.45
C MET A 77 1.43 -4.05 10.35
N VAL A 78 0.38 -4.52 9.69
CA VAL A 78 0.13 -5.96 9.49
C VAL A 78 1.16 -6.57 8.55
N TYR A 79 1.50 -5.89 7.46
CA TYR A 79 2.50 -6.36 6.49
C TYR A 79 3.86 -6.56 7.17
N TYR A 80 4.36 -5.55 7.87
CA TYR A 80 5.64 -5.65 8.56
C TYR A 80 5.57 -6.56 9.79
N GLY A 81 4.46 -6.56 10.52
CA GLY A 81 4.23 -7.48 11.64
C GLY A 81 4.40 -8.93 11.20
N LEU A 82 3.72 -9.36 10.13
CA LEU A 82 3.84 -10.73 9.60
C LEU A 82 5.22 -11.01 9.00
N SER A 83 5.85 -10.02 8.37
CA SER A 83 7.16 -10.21 7.74
C SER A 83 8.30 -10.31 8.75
N LEU A 84 8.21 -9.54 9.84
CA LEU A 84 9.22 -9.51 10.91
C LEU A 84 9.04 -10.66 11.91
N ASN A 85 7.81 -11.13 12.14
CA ASN A 85 7.54 -12.30 12.98
C ASN A 85 7.67 -13.63 12.23
N ALA A 86 8.14 -13.62 10.98
CA ALA A 86 8.39 -14.83 10.18
C ALA A 86 9.38 -15.81 10.84
N GLU A 87 10.24 -15.30 11.73
CA GLU A 87 11.23 -16.07 12.49
C GLU A 87 10.60 -16.87 13.63
N ASP A 88 9.54 -16.35 14.25
CA ASP A 88 8.83 -17.00 15.35
C ASP A 88 7.82 -18.06 14.85
N LEU A 89 7.65 -18.20 13.52
CA LEU A 89 6.91 -19.31 12.94
C LEU A 89 7.73 -20.59 13.02
N SER A 90 7.09 -21.68 13.38
CA SER A 90 7.79 -22.95 13.59
C SER A 90 8.39 -23.52 12.29
N GLY A 91 9.39 -24.39 12.46
CA GLY A 91 10.12 -25.03 11.37
C GLY A 91 11.36 -24.25 10.92
N ASN A 92 11.62 -24.26 9.60
CA ASN A 92 12.83 -23.68 9.02
C ASN A 92 12.57 -22.22 8.61
N ILE A 93 13.28 -21.29 9.25
CA ILE A 93 13.22 -19.84 8.97
C ILE A 93 13.38 -19.50 7.48
N TYR A 94 14.31 -20.16 6.76
CA TYR A 94 14.54 -19.90 5.34
C TYR A 94 13.35 -20.32 4.48
N LEU A 95 12.71 -21.44 4.85
CA LEU A 95 11.52 -21.92 4.15
C LEU A 95 10.33 -20.98 4.39
N ASN A 96 10.14 -20.52 5.63
CA ASN A 96 9.06 -19.60 6.00
C ASN A 96 9.21 -18.26 5.24
N PHE A 97 10.41 -17.68 5.19
CA PHE A 97 10.68 -16.49 4.38
C PHE A 97 10.46 -16.72 2.89
N PHE A 98 10.90 -17.87 2.35
CA PHE A 98 10.67 -18.21 0.96
C PHE A 98 9.16 -18.29 0.63
N LEU A 99 8.38 -18.96 1.48
CA LEU A 99 6.93 -19.07 1.32
C LEU A 99 6.23 -17.70 1.40
N LEU A 100 6.62 -16.85 2.35
CA LEU A 100 6.09 -15.49 2.45
C LEU A 100 6.37 -14.67 1.18
N ALA A 101 7.57 -14.81 0.60
CA ALA A 101 7.92 -14.12 -0.65
C ALA A 101 7.13 -14.65 -1.86
N VAL A 102 6.95 -15.97 -1.96
CA VAL A 102 6.14 -16.60 -3.02
C VAL A 102 4.69 -16.13 -2.93
N VAL A 103 4.12 -16.14 -1.72
CA VAL A 103 2.73 -15.71 -1.47
C VAL A 103 2.56 -14.22 -1.75
N GLU A 104 3.54 -13.40 -1.38
CA GLU A 104 3.55 -11.98 -1.72
C GLU A 104 3.53 -11.76 -3.24
N MET A 105 4.38 -12.47 -3.98
CA MET A 105 4.39 -12.39 -5.44
C MET A 105 3.04 -12.83 -6.05
N ALA A 106 2.47 -13.92 -5.56
CA ALA A 106 1.15 -14.39 -5.98
C ALA A 106 0.05 -13.33 -5.69
N SER A 107 0.13 -12.63 -4.57
CA SER A 107 -0.81 -11.57 -4.21
C SER A 107 -0.79 -10.40 -5.21
N TYR A 108 0.38 -10.03 -5.72
CA TYR A 108 0.48 -8.97 -6.73
C TYR A 108 -0.14 -9.39 -8.07
N PHE A 109 0.10 -10.63 -8.52
CA PHE A 109 -0.57 -11.15 -9.73
C PHE A 109 -2.09 -11.20 -9.57
N PHE A 110 -2.57 -11.63 -8.39
CA PHE A 110 -3.98 -11.61 -8.06
C PHE A 110 -4.57 -10.19 -8.11
N CYS A 111 -3.88 -9.21 -7.52
CA CYS A 111 -4.30 -7.81 -7.57
C CYS A 111 -4.35 -7.28 -9.01
N LEU A 112 -3.34 -7.55 -9.83
CA LEU A 112 -3.33 -7.10 -11.23
C LEU A 112 -4.51 -7.65 -12.02
N GLY A 113 -4.89 -8.92 -11.82
CA GLY A 113 -6.00 -9.54 -12.54
C GLY A 113 -7.39 -9.10 -12.07
N LEU A 114 -7.60 -8.92 -10.76
CA LEU A 114 -8.93 -8.63 -10.21
C LEU A 114 -9.26 -7.15 -10.05
N LEU A 115 -8.26 -6.26 -10.04
CA LEU A 115 -8.49 -4.84 -9.74
C LEU A 115 -9.42 -4.17 -10.77
N ASP A 116 -9.31 -4.57 -12.04
CA ASP A 116 -10.16 -4.05 -13.12
C ASP A 116 -11.57 -4.66 -13.11
N ILE A 117 -11.76 -5.84 -12.51
CA ILE A 117 -13.03 -6.58 -12.54
C ILE A 117 -13.90 -6.25 -11.32
N SER A 118 -13.34 -6.35 -10.12
CA SER A 118 -14.11 -6.32 -8.86
C SER A 118 -14.23 -4.93 -8.24
N GLY A 119 -13.51 -3.95 -8.78
CA GLY A 119 -13.47 -2.59 -8.23
C GLY A 119 -12.56 -2.46 -7.01
N ARG A 120 -11.93 -1.28 -6.89
CA ARG A 120 -10.81 -1.04 -5.96
C ARG A 120 -11.23 -1.14 -4.49
N LYS A 121 -12.37 -0.53 -4.14
CA LYS A 121 -12.89 -0.50 -2.76
C LYS A 121 -13.26 -1.89 -2.26
N PHE A 122 -13.93 -2.68 -3.08
CA PHE A 122 -14.32 -4.03 -2.71
C PHE A 122 -13.10 -4.91 -2.49
N LEU A 123 -12.12 -4.86 -3.41
CA LEU A 123 -10.89 -5.63 -3.31
C LEU A 123 -10.08 -5.25 -2.05
N GLN A 124 -10.00 -3.96 -1.72
CA GLN A 124 -9.35 -3.48 -0.49
C GLN A 124 -10.03 -4.03 0.78
N CYS A 125 -11.37 -3.95 0.86
CA CYS A 125 -12.10 -4.46 2.03
C CYS A 125 -11.97 -5.98 2.13
N PHE A 126 -12.07 -6.69 1.00
CA PHE A 126 -11.94 -8.14 0.95
C PHE A 126 -10.56 -8.60 1.41
N SER A 127 -9.48 -8.01 0.91
CA SER A 127 -8.12 -8.40 1.28
C SER A 127 -7.81 -8.13 2.75
N MET A 128 -8.30 -7.01 3.30
CA MET A 128 -8.17 -6.69 4.71
C MET A 128 -8.99 -7.61 5.62
N LEU A 129 -10.21 -7.97 5.23
CA LEU A 129 -11.02 -8.93 5.97
C LEU A 129 -10.40 -10.33 5.92
N LEU A 130 -9.96 -10.78 4.75
CA LEU A 130 -9.29 -12.07 4.59
C LEU A 130 -8.03 -12.14 5.46
N GLY A 131 -7.19 -11.11 5.39
CA GLY A 131 -5.97 -11.01 6.20
C GLY A 131 -6.27 -10.96 7.70
N GLY A 132 -7.25 -10.15 8.12
CA GLY A 132 -7.65 -10.01 9.51
C GLY A 132 -8.26 -11.28 10.10
N VAL A 133 -9.17 -11.94 9.37
CA VAL A 133 -9.76 -13.22 9.81
C VAL A 133 -8.70 -14.30 9.91
N ALA A 134 -7.77 -14.37 8.95
CA ALA A 134 -6.67 -15.33 9.01
C ALA A 134 -5.76 -15.06 10.23
N CYS A 135 -5.39 -13.81 10.49
CA CYS A 135 -4.59 -13.43 11.66
C CYS A 135 -5.32 -13.65 13.00
N ILE A 136 -6.64 -13.48 13.07
CA ILE A 136 -7.41 -13.81 14.29
C ILE A 136 -7.49 -15.32 14.45
N GLY A 137 -7.62 -16.05 13.33
CA GLY A 137 -7.69 -17.49 13.31
C GLY A 137 -6.45 -18.17 13.89
N THR A 138 -5.27 -17.54 13.84
CA THR A 138 -4.03 -18.11 14.42
C THR A 138 -4.09 -18.23 15.95
N ILE A 139 -4.98 -17.49 16.62
CA ILE A 139 -5.15 -17.57 18.07
C ILE A 139 -5.62 -18.98 18.50
N PHE A 140 -6.48 -19.62 17.72
CA PHE A 140 -7.01 -20.94 18.05
C PHE A 140 -5.93 -22.05 18.08
N PRO A 141 -5.12 -22.27 17.02
CA PRO A 141 -4.06 -23.26 17.05
C PRO A 141 -2.94 -22.90 18.04
N VAL A 142 -2.69 -21.61 18.33
CA VAL A 142 -1.69 -21.21 19.34
C VAL A 142 -2.15 -21.56 20.78
N ILE A 143 -3.44 -21.46 21.10
CA ILE A 143 -3.96 -21.74 22.45
C ILE A 143 -4.31 -23.22 22.64
N TYR A 144 -4.87 -23.86 21.62
CA TYR A 144 -5.45 -25.21 21.72
C TYR A 144 -4.68 -26.28 20.94
N GLY A 145 -3.73 -25.89 20.09
CA GLY A 145 -2.94 -26.81 19.28
C GLY A 145 -1.80 -27.48 20.07
N GLY A 146 -1.53 -28.75 19.75
CA GLY A 146 -0.30 -29.43 20.14
C GLY A 146 0.81 -29.25 19.09
N GLU A 147 2.00 -29.83 19.32
CA GLU A 147 3.18 -29.73 18.44
C GLU A 147 2.92 -30.16 16.97
N ASN A 148 1.89 -30.96 16.71
CA ASN A 148 1.55 -31.41 15.35
C ASN A 148 0.73 -30.40 14.54
N GLU A 149 0.14 -29.37 15.16
CA GLU A 149 -0.80 -28.44 14.52
C GLU A 149 -0.16 -27.10 14.11
N GLU A 150 1.15 -26.93 14.30
CA GLU A 150 1.84 -25.66 13.99
C GLU A 150 1.78 -25.28 12.51
N TRP A 151 1.66 -26.27 11.62
CA TRP A 151 1.44 -26.06 10.18
C TRP A 151 0.17 -25.26 9.88
N ILE A 152 -0.86 -25.36 10.73
CA ILE A 152 -2.09 -24.56 10.60
C ILE A 152 -1.78 -23.08 10.86
N THR A 153 -0.98 -22.78 11.88
CA THR A 153 -0.53 -21.41 12.17
C THR A 153 0.27 -20.85 10.99
N LEU A 154 1.17 -21.64 10.40
CA LEU A 154 1.90 -21.26 9.19
C LEU A 154 0.93 -20.97 8.03
N LEU A 155 0.00 -21.88 7.72
CA LEU A 155 -0.96 -21.66 6.64
C LEU A 155 -1.81 -20.40 6.84
N LEU A 156 -2.33 -20.17 8.04
CA LEU A 156 -3.10 -18.97 8.35
C LEU A 156 -2.24 -17.69 8.27
N SER A 157 -0.98 -17.75 8.71
CA SER A 157 -0.06 -16.62 8.57
C SER A 157 0.24 -16.29 7.11
N LEU A 158 0.35 -17.30 6.24
CA LEU A 158 0.54 -17.13 4.79
C LEU A 158 -0.70 -16.50 4.16
N VAL A 159 -1.91 -16.93 4.52
CA VAL A 159 -3.16 -16.28 4.08
C VAL A 159 -3.25 -14.84 4.60
N GLY A 160 -2.83 -14.61 5.84
CA GLY A 160 -2.69 -13.28 6.44
C GLY A 160 -1.77 -12.38 5.61
N LYS A 161 -0.58 -12.89 5.26
CA LYS A 161 0.42 -12.20 4.46
C LYS A 161 -0.09 -11.92 3.04
N PHE A 162 -0.78 -12.88 2.43
CA PHE A 162 -1.44 -12.69 1.13
C PHE A 162 -2.41 -11.50 1.17
N GLY A 163 -3.31 -11.49 2.15
CA GLY A 163 -4.28 -10.41 2.33
C GLY A 163 -3.61 -9.06 2.59
N ALA A 164 -2.57 -9.03 3.41
CA ALA A 164 -1.80 -7.82 3.72
C ALA A 164 -1.08 -7.26 2.49
N SER A 165 -0.37 -8.11 1.74
CA SER A 165 0.33 -7.69 0.51
C SER A 165 -0.65 -7.22 -0.57
N ALA A 166 -1.79 -7.92 -0.74
CA ALA A 166 -2.84 -7.48 -1.64
C ALA A 166 -3.46 -6.14 -1.23
N ALA A 167 -3.76 -5.95 0.07
CA ALA A 167 -4.24 -4.67 0.60
C ALA A 167 -3.23 -3.54 0.40
N PHE A 168 -1.93 -3.84 0.50
CA PHE A 168 -0.87 -2.86 0.24
C PHE A 168 -0.81 -2.47 -1.24
N ALA A 169 -0.94 -3.42 -2.16
CA ALA A 169 -0.97 -3.13 -3.60
C ALA A 169 -2.17 -2.28 -4.01
N VAL A 170 -3.37 -2.65 -3.54
CA VAL A 170 -4.62 -1.97 -3.90
C VAL A 170 -4.68 -0.57 -3.33
N ILE A 171 -4.19 -0.35 -2.10
CA ILE A 171 -4.25 0.98 -1.48
C ILE A 171 -3.37 2.00 -2.21
N TYR A 172 -2.21 1.61 -2.76
CA TYR A 172 -1.37 2.49 -3.58
C TYR A 172 -2.15 3.06 -4.78
N ILE A 173 -2.91 2.21 -5.46
CA ILE A 173 -3.71 2.59 -6.63
C ILE A 173 -4.91 3.42 -6.19
N TYR A 174 -5.63 2.94 -5.16
CA TYR A 174 -6.82 3.61 -4.67
C TYR A 174 -6.53 5.03 -4.16
N SER A 175 -5.43 5.25 -3.44
CA SER A 175 -5.04 6.59 -2.99
C SER A 175 -4.66 7.50 -4.16
N ALA A 176 -4.00 6.96 -5.20
CA ALA A 176 -3.71 7.74 -6.41
C ALA A 176 -4.98 8.15 -7.16
N GLU A 177 -5.98 7.28 -7.24
CA GLU A 177 -7.28 7.60 -7.85
C GLU A 177 -8.11 8.57 -6.99
N LEU A 178 -8.00 8.49 -5.65
CA LEU A 178 -8.77 9.30 -4.71
C LEU A 178 -8.31 10.76 -4.68
N PHE A 179 -7.00 11.01 -4.73
CA PHE A 179 -6.46 12.36 -4.62
C PHE A 179 -6.47 13.11 -5.97
N PRO A 180 -6.94 14.37 -5.98
CA PRO A 180 -6.94 15.20 -7.18
C PRO A 180 -5.50 15.42 -7.67
N THR A 181 -5.33 15.52 -8.98
CA THR A 181 -4.02 15.50 -9.66
C THR A 181 -3.02 16.50 -9.08
N VAL A 182 -3.49 17.67 -8.64
CA VAL A 182 -2.65 18.76 -8.10
C VAL A 182 -2.05 18.42 -6.74
N MET A 183 -2.76 17.65 -5.93
CA MET A 183 -2.39 17.32 -4.55
C MET A 183 -1.98 15.86 -4.36
N ARG A 184 -2.12 15.03 -5.40
CA ARG A 184 -1.86 13.60 -5.35
C ARG A 184 -0.48 13.27 -4.79
N ASN A 185 0.58 13.94 -5.26
CA ASN A 185 1.94 13.67 -4.79
C ASN A 185 2.09 13.94 -3.29
N SER A 186 1.55 15.06 -2.80
CA SER A 186 1.58 15.41 -1.38
C SER A 186 0.73 14.48 -0.53
N GLY A 187 -0.48 14.13 -1.00
CA GLY A 187 -1.37 13.18 -0.33
C GLY A 187 -0.75 11.79 -0.22
N MET A 188 -0.15 11.29 -1.30
CA MET A 188 0.62 10.04 -1.29
C MET A 188 1.82 10.09 -0.33
N GLY A 189 2.50 11.24 -0.23
CA GLY A 189 3.57 11.45 0.74
C GLY A 189 3.08 11.34 2.19
N LEU A 190 1.94 11.95 2.52
CA LEU A 190 1.31 11.84 3.84
C LEU A 190 0.85 10.41 4.13
N CYS A 191 0.25 9.72 3.15
CA CYS A 191 -0.07 8.29 3.25
C CYS A 191 1.16 7.45 3.58
N SER A 192 2.27 7.69 2.88
CA SER A 192 3.52 6.99 3.13
C SER A 192 4.08 7.28 4.52
N LEU A 193 3.95 8.50 5.04
CA LEU A 193 4.33 8.83 6.41
C LEU A 193 3.50 8.01 7.41
N SER A 194 2.18 7.97 7.25
CA SER A 194 1.29 7.15 8.09
C SER A 194 1.64 5.66 8.02
N ALA A 195 1.98 5.15 6.84
CA ALA A 195 2.45 3.78 6.65
C ALA A 195 3.76 3.52 7.41
N ARG A 196 4.72 4.44 7.37
CA ARG A 196 5.99 4.31 8.09
C ARG A 196 5.78 4.28 9.61
N ILE A 197 4.86 5.09 10.13
CA ILE A 197 4.48 5.03 11.55
C ILE A 197 3.97 3.62 11.90
N GLY A 198 3.07 3.05 11.09
CA GLY A 198 2.57 1.69 11.30
C GLY A 198 3.67 0.62 11.25
N GLY A 199 4.61 0.75 10.31
CA GLY A 199 5.74 -0.17 10.19
C GLY A 199 6.73 -0.09 11.37
N ILE A 200 6.97 1.12 11.89
CA ILE A 200 7.80 1.33 13.09
C ILE A 200 7.15 0.71 14.31
N LEU A 201 5.82 0.85 14.47
CA LEU A 201 5.08 0.31 15.62
C LEU A 201 4.96 -1.22 15.62
N ALA A 202 5.01 -1.86 14.45
CA ALA A 202 4.81 -3.30 14.30
C ALA A 202 5.70 -4.19 15.19
N PRO A 203 7.05 -4.05 15.19
CA PRO A 203 7.91 -4.86 16.05
C PRO A 203 7.69 -4.59 17.55
N TYR A 204 7.46 -3.33 17.94
CA TYR A 204 7.21 -3.00 19.35
C TYR A 204 5.95 -3.68 19.89
N ILE A 205 4.91 -3.82 19.08
CA ILE A 205 3.68 -4.53 19.49
C ILE A 205 3.99 -6.02 19.72
N ALA A 206 4.79 -6.64 18.86
CA ALA A 206 5.19 -8.05 19.00
C ALA A 206 6.03 -8.26 20.28
N ASP A 207 7.03 -7.40 20.51
CA ASP A 207 7.89 -7.47 21.70
C ASP A 207 7.09 -7.30 23.00
N LEU A 208 6.12 -6.40 23.02
CA LEU A 208 5.30 -6.10 24.21
C LEU A 208 4.39 -7.29 24.57
N VAL A 209 3.89 -8.01 23.57
CA VAL A 209 3.14 -9.26 23.76
C VAL A 209 4.04 -10.35 24.36
N ARG A 210 5.26 -10.51 23.83
CA ARG A 210 6.24 -11.49 24.31
C ARG A 210 6.60 -11.25 25.77
N TYR A 211 6.91 -10.01 26.13
CA TYR A 211 7.21 -9.61 27.50
C TYR A 211 6.06 -9.91 28.47
N ASN A 212 4.82 -9.62 28.08
CA ASN A 212 3.66 -9.85 28.95
C ASN A 212 3.39 -11.35 29.16
N PHE A 213 3.61 -12.18 28.13
CA PHE A 213 3.54 -13.64 28.23
C PHE A 213 4.59 -14.19 29.20
N ASP A 214 5.84 -13.75 29.09
CA ASP A 214 6.94 -14.19 29.96
C ASP A 214 6.68 -13.81 31.43
N VAL A 215 6.17 -12.61 31.69
CA VAL A 215 5.80 -12.16 33.04
C VAL A 215 4.66 -12.99 33.63
N GLN A 216 3.66 -13.38 32.82
CA GLN A 216 2.59 -14.25 33.30
C GLN A 216 3.06 -15.68 33.58
N LEU A 217 3.98 -16.22 32.79
CA LEU A 217 4.59 -17.53 33.04
C LEU A 217 5.45 -17.53 34.31
N MET A 218 6.21 -16.45 34.57
CA MET A 218 6.97 -16.30 35.81
C MET A 218 6.09 -16.16 37.05
N LYS A 219 4.93 -15.49 36.95
CA LYS A 219 3.95 -15.39 38.07
C LYS A 219 3.19 -16.68 38.36
N ARG A 220 3.18 -17.65 37.44
CA ARG A 220 2.50 -18.95 37.60
C ARG A 220 3.39 -20.06 38.18
N ARG A 221 4.69 -19.79 38.37
CA ARG A 221 5.62 -20.65 39.13
C ARG A 221 5.74 -20.17 40.56
#